data_AF-A0A835LDC0-F1
#
_entry.id   AF-A0A835LDC0-F1
#
_cell.length_a   1.000
_cell.length_b   1.000
_cell.length_c   1.000
_cell.angle_alpha   90.00
_cell.angle_beta   90.00
_cell.angle_gamma   90.00
#
_symmetry.space_group_name_H-M   'P 1'
#
loop_
_entity.id
_entity.type
_entity.pdbx_description
1 polymer ?
#
loop_
_entity_poly.entity_id
_entity_poly.type
_entity_poly.pdbx_seq_one_letter_code
_entity_poly.pdbx_strand_id
1 'polypeptide(L)'
;MDPTSKTCKKCHHKRLIRDEITNNLVCESCGVEQEFDNFQPHFNISEGPQGTFICVGSSSHNGDFNYKETKLYYSKLKIQEISKWLDFTPTRTNEVTRMIEEITDGDFGSGNWFSVLVGACCYVIMRKDNNLSFLSMSEVTIVIGCELHELGRMVVRVIGYLELELPEFDIVLSFERAIMVCHSFENVLKGDMVGKMIEQGRFLLNCAVKWFLTTGCQPVPVVVAVLIFVSELNGVEVSFDEVAKEMRVGVFTCRKRYKEIKEALVKVAQGLPWGNNVTDENIVKNAPGII
;
A
#
# COMPACT_ATOMS: atom_id res chain seq x y z
N MET A 1 -12.86 -16.66 -39.67
CA MET A 1 -13.54 -16.81 -40.97
C MET A 1 -13.15 -15.61 -41.82
N ASP A 2 -12.48 -15.87 -42.95
CA ASP A 2 -11.88 -14.89 -43.86
C ASP A 2 -12.88 -13.87 -44.42
N PRO A 3 -12.61 -12.56 -44.38
CA PRO A 3 -13.41 -11.55 -45.07
C PRO A 3 -12.75 -11.19 -46.42
N THR A 4 -12.53 -12.15 -47.32
CA THR A 4 -11.85 -11.87 -48.60
C THR A 4 -12.54 -12.54 -49.78
N SER A 5 -13.59 -11.90 -50.28
CA SER A 5 -14.01 -12.04 -51.68
C SER A 5 -14.65 -10.75 -52.16
N LYS A 6 -13.88 -9.66 -52.22
CA LYS A 6 -14.29 -8.45 -52.94
C LYS A 6 -13.94 -8.64 -54.41
N THR A 7 -14.94 -8.85 -55.26
CA THR A 7 -14.80 -8.81 -56.72
C THR A 7 -14.72 -7.37 -57.20
N CYS A 8 -14.01 -7.12 -58.30
CA CYS A 8 -13.97 -5.79 -58.91
C CYS A 8 -15.39 -5.26 -59.23
N LYS A 9 -15.71 -4.03 -58.81
CA LYS A 9 -17.02 -3.39 -59.05
C LYS A 9 -17.38 -3.26 -60.54
N LYS A 10 -16.39 -3.18 -61.44
CA LYS A 10 -16.59 -2.96 -62.89
C LYS A 10 -16.62 -4.23 -63.74
N CYS A 11 -15.66 -5.15 -63.58
CA CYS A 11 -15.54 -6.35 -64.43
C CYS A 11 -15.80 -7.67 -63.68
N HIS A 12 -16.15 -7.61 -62.38
CA HIS A 12 -16.39 -8.76 -61.50
C HIS A 12 -15.24 -9.77 -61.39
N HIS A 13 -14.05 -9.42 -61.89
CA HIS A 13 -12.87 -10.25 -61.75
C HIS A 13 -12.46 -10.36 -60.28
N LYS A 14 -12.06 -11.57 -59.85
CA LYS A 14 -11.76 -11.90 -58.44
C LYS A 14 -10.36 -11.49 -58.00
N ARG A 15 -9.45 -11.25 -58.94
CA ARG A 15 -8.05 -10.94 -58.65
C ARG A 15 -7.84 -9.43 -58.62
N LEU A 16 -7.58 -8.91 -57.41
CA LEU A 16 -7.23 -7.52 -57.13
C LEU A 16 -5.78 -7.52 -56.61
N ILE A 17 -4.96 -6.62 -57.15
CA ILE A 17 -3.56 -6.42 -56.76
C ILE A 17 -3.43 -5.08 -56.03
N ARG A 18 -2.40 -4.91 -55.21
CA ARG A 18 -2.11 -3.63 -54.55
C ARG A 18 -1.07 -2.88 -55.35
N ASP A 19 -1.32 -1.60 -55.57
CA ASP A 19 -0.31 -0.71 -56.14
C ASP A 19 0.76 -0.40 -55.08
N GLU A 20 2.04 -0.52 -55.44
CA GLU A 20 3.15 -0.39 -54.48
C GLU A 20 3.37 1.06 -54.02
N ILE A 21 2.89 2.05 -54.79
CA ILE A 21 3.11 3.47 -54.50
C ILE A 21 1.97 4.05 -53.66
N THR A 22 0.73 3.76 -54.04
CA THR A 22 -0.46 4.31 -53.36
C THR A 22 -1.07 3.36 -52.33
N ASN A 23 -0.62 2.09 -52.31
CA ASN A 23 -1.16 1.00 -51.50
C ASN A 23 -2.65 0.71 -51.73
N ASN A 24 -3.24 1.30 -52.79
CA ASN A 24 -4.65 1.11 -53.15
C ASN A 24 -4.86 -0.23 -53.85
N LEU A 25 -6.07 -0.79 -53.74
CA LEU A 25 -6.45 -2.03 -54.40
C LEU A 25 -6.92 -1.75 -55.83
N VAL A 26 -6.22 -2.31 -56.81
CA VAL A 26 -6.50 -2.15 -58.24
C VAL A 26 -6.84 -3.50 -58.86
N CYS A 27 -7.81 -3.52 -59.78
CA CYS A 27 -8.11 -4.75 -60.50
C CYS A 27 -7.07 -5.04 -61.59
N GLU A 28 -6.47 -6.24 -61.56
CA GLU A 28 -5.47 -6.69 -62.55
C GLU A 28 -6.02 -6.69 -63.98
N SER A 29 -7.31 -6.99 -64.16
CA SER A 29 -7.90 -7.17 -65.49
C SER A 29 -8.43 -5.88 -66.12
N CYS A 30 -8.85 -4.89 -65.34
CA CYS A 30 -9.46 -3.66 -65.89
C CYS A 30 -8.83 -2.35 -65.42
N GLY A 31 -7.82 -2.43 -64.53
CA GLY A 31 -7.08 -1.27 -64.04
C GLY A 31 -7.88 -0.32 -63.15
N VAL A 32 -9.10 -0.69 -62.74
CA VAL A 32 -9.95 0.19 -61.92
C VAL A 32 -9.59 0.08 -60.45
N GLU A 33 -9.23 1.22 -59.87
CA GLU A 33 -9.03 1.39 -58.43
C GLU A 33 -10.34 1.11 -57.68
N GLN A 34 -10.25 0.28 -56.65
CA GLN A 34 -11.34 -0.04 -55.76
C GLN A 34 -11.15 0.74 -54.47
N GLU A 35 -12.21 1.38 -53.99
CA GLU A 35 -12.24 2.01 -52.66
C GLU A 35 -11.90 0.96 -51.61
N PHE A 36 -10.70 1.09 -51.04
CA PHE A 36 -10.24 0.34 -49.90
C PHE A 36 -9.91 1.34 -48.81
N ASP A 37 -10.53 1.17 -47.65
CA ASP A 37 -10.35 2.05 -46.51
C ASP A 37 -8.99 1.73 -45.87
N ASN A 38 -7.94 2.36 -46.42
CA ASN A 38 -6.55 2.15 -46.04
C ASN A 38 -6.17 3.01 -44.82
N PHE A 39 -7.09 3.14 -43.86
CA PHE A 39 -6.83 3.89 -42.64
C PHE A 39 -5.89 3.07 -41.73
N GLN A 40 -4.59 3.15 -42.00
CA GLN A 40 -3.58 2.80 -41.03
C GLN A 40 -3.38 4.02 -40.12
N PRO A 41 -3.65 3.93 -38.80
CA PRO A 41 -3.27 4.98 -37.87
C PRO A 41 -1.74 5.03 -37.84
N HIS A 42 -1.15 5.92 -38.66
CA HIS A 42 0.26 6.23 -38.61
C HIS A 42 0.53 7.01 -37.33
N PHE A 43 0.89 6.28 -36.26
CA PHE A 43 1.54 6.87 -35.09
C PHE A 43 2.99 7.21 -35.47
N ASN A 44 3.19 8.32 -36.17
CA ASN A 44 4.51 8.91 -36.32
C ASN A 44 4.93 9.51 -34.97
N ILE A 45 5.52 8.66 -34.12
CA ILE A 45 6.24 9.06 -32.92
C ILE A 45 7.58 9.63 -33.39
N SER A 46 7.63 10.95 -33.54
CA SER A 46 8.89 11.70 -33.57
C SER A 46 8.91 12.59 -32.33
N GLU A 47 9.78 12.21 -31.40
CA GLU A 47 10.29 12.90 -30.21
C GLU A 47 9.64 14.27 -29.86
N GLY A 48 8.72 14.26 -28.88
CA GLY A 48 8.17 15.46 -28.23
C GLY A 48 7.19 15.10 -27.09
N PRO A 49 7.05 15.93 -26.03
CA PRO A 49 6.29 15.59 -24.84
C PRO A 49 4.79 15.48 -25.13
N GLN A 50 4.21 14.35 -24.73
CA GLN A 50 2.77 14.07 -24.80
C GLN A 50 1.97 15.13 -24.03
N GLY A 51 1.28 16.01 -24.76
CA GLY A 51 0.43 17.02 -24.15
C GLY A 51 -0.52 17.69 -25.12
N THR A 52 -1.83 17.50 -24.85
CA THR A 52 -2.98 18.26 -25.35
C THR A 52 -3.61 17.81 -26.67
N PHE A 53 -4.55 16.86 -26.60
CA PHE A 53 -5.63 16.77 -27.59
C PHE A 53 -6.63 17.90 -27.32
N ILE A 54 -6.53 19.00 -28.06
CA ILE A 54 -7.63 19.95 -28.17
C ILE A 54 -8.56 19.44 -29.29
N CYS A 55 -9.55 18.63 -28.93
CA CYS A 55 -10.68 18.39 -29.83
C CYS A 55 -11.65 19.57 -29.72
N VAL A 56 -11.47 20.57 -30.58
CA VAL A 56 -12.49 21.59 -30.82
C VAL A 56 -13.57 20.99 -31.71
N GLY A 57 -14.74 20.75 -31.13
CA GLY A 57 -16.02 20.74 -31.86
C GLY A 57 -16.53 19.39 -32.37
N SER A 58 -17.53 18.84 -31.67
CA SER A 58 -18.84 18.51 -32.28
C SER A 58 -19.83 18.21 -31.15
N SER A 59 -20.64 19.23 -30.85
CA SER A 59 -21.82 19.13 -30.00
C SER A 59 -22.89 18.32 -30.72
N SER A 60 -22.91 17.01 -30.46
CA SER A 60 -24.02 16.12 -30.81
C SER A 60 -24.13 15.04 -29.73
N HIS A 61 -25.11 15.21 -28.83
CA HIS A 61 -25.71 14.16 -27.98
C HIS A 61 -24.82 13.35 -27.00
N ASN A 62 -23.72 13.88 -26.45
CA ASN A 62 -22.82 13.11 -25.55
C ASN A 62 -22.45 13.84 -24.23
N GLY A 63 -23.42 14.15 -23.37
CA GLY A 63 -23.15 14.67 -22.02
C GLY A 63 -22.68 13.58 -21.03
N ASP A 64 -23.29 12.40 -21.09
CA ASP A 64 -23.12 11.38 -20.04
C ASP A 64 -21.88 10.50 -20.24
N PHE A 65 -21.51 10.17 -21.48
CA PHE A 65 -20.31 9.37 -21.77
C PHE A 65 -19.03 10.10 -21.36
N ASN A 66 -18.93 11.40 -21.69
CA ASN A 66 -17.76 12.20 -21.32
C ASN A 66 -17.66 12.38 -19.80
N TYR A 67 -18.78 12.55 -19.09
CA TYR A 67 -18.78 12.68 -17.63
C TYR A 67 -18.36 11.37 -16.93
N LYS A 68 -18.89 10.22 -17.36
CA LYS A 68 -18.54 8.91 -16.79
C LYS A 68 -17.07 8.58 -17.03
N GLU A 69 -16.57 8.76 -18.25
CA GLU A 69 -15.16 8.52 -18.59
C GLU A 69 -14.21 9.46 -17.84
N THR A 70 -14.57 10.74 -17.73
CA THR A 70 -13.81 11.73 -16.95
C THR A 70 -13.74 11.33 -15.47
N LYS A 71 -14.86 10.90 -14.88
CA LYS A 71 -14.92 10.44 -13.49
C LYS A 71 -14.06 9.20 -13.25
N LEU A 72 -14.11 8.23 -14.17
CA LEU A 72 -13.26 7.04 -14.14
C LEU A 72 -11.77 7.39 -14.20
N TYR A 73 -11.40 8.31 -15.10
CA TYR A 73 -10.03 8.76 -15.25
C TYR A 73 -9.48 9.40 -13.96
N TYR A 74 -10.20 10.36 -13.38
CA TYR A 74 -9.77 11.00 -12.13
C TYR A 74 -9.73 10.02 -10.96
N SER A 75 -10.64 9.05 -10.91
CA SER A 75 -10.64 8.05 -9.85
C SER A 75 -9.44 7.12 -9.95
N LYS A 76 -9.06 6.71 -11.16
CA LYS A 76 -7.84 5.92 -11.41
C LYS A 76 -6.57 6.70 -11.08
N LEU A 77 -6.51 7.99 -11.44
CA LEU A 77 -5.43 8.87 -11.02
C LEU A 77 -5.32 8.93 -9.49
N LYS A 78 -6.45 9.07 -8.79
CA LYS A 78 -6.48 9.11 -7.33
C LYS A 78 -5.96 7.82 -6.68
N ILE A 79 -6.34 6.67 -7.24
CA ILE A 79 -5.82 5.36 -6.81
C ILE A 79 -4.30 5.30 -6.99
N GLN A 80 -3.80 5.73 -8.14
CA GLN A 80 -2.36 5.75 -8.44
C GLN A 80 -1.59 6.70 -7.52
N GLU A 81 -2.11 7.89 -7.25
CA GLU A 81 -1.50 8.86 -6.33
C GLU A 81 -1.35 8.28 -4.92
N ILE A 82 -2.44 7.74 -4.35
CA ILE A 82 -2.44 7.17 -3.00
C ILE A 82 -1.55 5.93 -2.93
N SER A 83 -1.61 5.06 -3.94
CA SER A 83 -0.78 3.85 -4.00
C SER A 83 0.71 4.19 -4.08
N LYS A 84 1.05 5.25 -4.84
CA LYS A 84 2.42 5.75 -4.93
C LYS A 84 2.90 6.32 -3.60
N TRP A 85 2.07 7.07 -2.87
CA TRP A 85 2.43 7.59 -1.54
C TRP A 85 2.63 6.50 -0.49
N LEU A 86 2.05 5.31 -0.68
CA LEU A 86 2.25 4.12 0.15
C LEU A 86 3.34 3.19 -0.40
N ASP A 87 4.12 3.62 -1.40
CA ASP A 87 5.18 2.85 -2.06
C ASP A 87 4.74 1.49 -2.62
N PHE A 88 3.49 1.40 -3.11
CA PHE A 88 2.98 0.16 -3.70
C PHE A 88 3.63 -0.12 -5.06
N THR A 89 3.86 -1.40 -5.31
CA THR A 89 4.23 -1.86 -6.65
C THR A 89 3.04 -1.74 -7.61
N PRO A 90 3.28 -1.68 -8.94
CA PRO A 90 2.21 -1.65 -9.94
C PRO A 90 1.23 -2.83 -9.81
N THR A 91 1.73 -4.01 -9.45
CA THR A 91 0.91 -5.20 -9.21
C THR A 91 -0.08 -4.98 -8.07
N ARG A 92 0.37 -4.42 -6.93
CA ARG A 92 -0.49 -4.09 -5.79
C ARG A 92 -1.50 -3.00 -6.13
N THR A 93 -1.09 -2.01 -6.92
CA THR A 93 -1.98 -0.94 -7.39
C THR A 93 -3.12 -1.50 -8.26
N ASN A 94 -2.83 -2.50 -9.10
CA ASN A 94 -3.85 -3.19 -9.88
C ASN A 94 -4.80 -4.02 -8.99
N GLU A 95 -4.29 -4.66 -7.94
CA GLU A 95 -5.13 -5.36 -6.95
C GLU A 95 -6.07 -4.39 -6.21
N VAL A 96 -5.58 -3.21 -5.81
CA VAL A 96 -6.40 -2.15 -5.20
C VAL A 96 -7.50 -1.72 -6.18
N THR A 97 -7.14 -1.51 -7.44
CA THR A 97 -8.09 -1.08 -8.48
C THR A 97 -9.18 -2.12 -8.67
N ARG A 98 -8.82 -3.41 -8.77
CA ARG A 98 -9.79 -4.51 -8.91
C ARG A 98 -10.73 -4.59 -7.70
N MET A 99 -10.19 -4.41 -6.48
CA MET A 99 -10.99 -4.42 -5.26
C MET A 99 -12.01 -3.28 -5.24
N ILE A 100 -11.61 -2.09 -5.67
CA ILE A 100 -12.52 -0.94 -5.77
C ILE A 100 -13.58 -1.16 -6.84
N GLU A 101 -13.20 -1.70 -8.01
CA GLU A 101 -14.14 -2.03 -9.09
C GLU A 101 -15.20 -3.02 -8.63
N GLU A 102 -14.82 -4.04 -7.85
CA GLU A 102 -15.72 -5.03 -7.26
C GLU A 102 -16.66 -4.45 -6.20
N ILE A 103 -16.18 -3.53 -5.37
CA ILE A 103 -17.01 -2.88 -4.33
C ILE A 103 -18.00 -1.87 -4.94
N THR A 104 -17.60 -1.22 -6.02
CA THR A 104 -18.37 -0.12 -6.62
C THR A 104 -19.17 -0.53 -7.86
N ASP A 105 -19.14 -1.80 -8.25
CA ASP A 105 -19.69 -2.30 -9.52
C ASP A 105 -19.22 -1.47 -10.74
N GLY A 106 -17.99 -0.95 -10.67
CA GLY A 106 -17.42 -0.06 -11.68
C GLY A 106 -17.91 1.40 -11.66
N ASP A 107 -18.73 1.80 -10.68
CA ASP A 107 -19.19 3.18 -10.49
C ASP A 107 -18.34 3.92 -9.44
N PHE A 108 -17.23 4.49 -9.91
CA PHE A 108 -16.28 5.21 -9.07
C PHE A 108 -16.85 6.51 -8.51
N GLY A 109 -16.41 6.90 -7.31
CA GLY A 109 -16.85 8.12 -6.61
C GLY A 109 -15.96 9.34 -6.86
N SER A 110 -16.48 10.55 -6.63
CA SER A 110 -15.73 11.81 -6.73
C SER A 110 -15.60 12.58 -5.41
N GLY A 111 -16.03 11.99 -4.29
CA GLY A 111 -16.04 12.63 -2.97
C GLY A 111 -14.94 12.13 -2.03
N ASN A 112 -14.81 12.76 -0.85
CA ASN A 112 -13.80 12.37 0.15
C ASN A 112 -13.94 10.91 0.60
N TRP A 113 -15.17 10.40 0.64
CA TRP A 113 -15.45 9.00 0.94
C TRP A 113 -14.72 8.03 -0.01
N PHE A 114 -14.46 8.43 -1.26
CA PHE A 114 -13.74 7.62 -2.23
C PHE A 114 -12.25 7.50 -1.87
N SER A 115 -11.61 8.60 -1.44
CA SER A 115 -10.24 8.57 -0.92
C SER A 115 -10.11 7.65 0.30
N VAL A 116 -11.11 7.68 1.20
CA VAL A 116 -11.18 6.80 2.37
C VAL A 116 -11.36 5.33 1.95
N LEU A 117 -12.19 5.06 0.93
CA LEU A 117 -12.35 3.72 0.36
C LEU A 117 -11.03 3.22 -0.25
N VAL A 118 -10.35 4.03 -1.06
CA VAL A 118 -9.04 3.68 -1.64
C VAL A 118 -8.06 3.33 -0.52
N GLY A 119 -8.02 4.15 0.52
CA GLY A 119 -7.23 3.89 1.72
C GLY A 119 -7.52 2.57 2.41
N ALA A 120 -8.80 2.26 2.58
CA ALA A 120 -9.23 1.00 3.19
C ALA A 120 -8.80 -0.19 2.34
N CYS A 121 -8.96 -0.13 1.01
CA CYS A 121 -8.50 -1.18 0.10
C CYS A 121 -6.98 -1.32 0.12
N CYS A 122 -6.23 -0.21 0.13
CA CYS A 122 -4.78 -0.22 0.32
C CYS A 122 -4.40 -0.92 1.63
N TYR A 123 -5.04 -0.57 2.74
CA TYR A 123 -4.78 -1.17 4.04
C TYR A 123 -5.06 -2.69 4.06
N VAL A 124 -6.17 -3.13 3.46
CA VAL A 124 -6.50 -4.55 3.31
C VAL A 124 -5.41 -5.29 2.54
N ILE A 125 -4.91 -4.71 1.46
CA ILE A 125 -3.82 -5.31 0.66
C ILE A 125 -2.50 -5.32 1.43
N MET A 126 -2.18 -4.24 2.16
CA MET A 126 -1.00 -4.19 3.03
C MET A 126 -1.03 -5.28 4.10
N ARG A 127 -2.20 -5.53 4.69
CA ARG A 127 -2.37 -6.60 5.67
C ARG A 127 -2.22 -7.98 5.07
N LYS A 128 -2.69 -8.20 3.84
CA LYS A 128 -2.50 -9.48 3.13
C LYS A 128 -1.07 -9.70 2.66
N ASP A 129 -0.30 -8.64 2.45
CA ASP A 129 1.10 -8.75 2.06
C ASP A 129 1.99 -8.93 3.29
N ASN A 130 2.66 -10.08 3.39
CA ASN A 130 3.58 -10.36 4.49
C ASN A 130 4.65 -9.26 4.65
N ASN A 131 5.09 -8.64 3.55
CA ASN A 131 6.14 -7.61 3.57
C ASN A 131 5.64 -6.23 3.99
N LEU A 132 4.33 -5.98 4.05
CA LEU A 132 3.75 -4.67 4.41
C LEU A 132 2.79 -4.76 5.60
N SER A 133 2.64 -5.96 6.17
CA SER A 133 1.75 -6.27 7.29
C SER A 133 2.04 -5.47 8.57
N PHE A 134 3.22 -4.87 8.66
CA PHE A 134 3.68 -4.02 9.77
C PHE A 134 3.15 -2.57 9.72
N LEU A 135 2.57 -2.14 8.60
CA LEU A 135 2.11 -0.76 8.44
C LEU A 135 0.80 -0.54 9.21
N SER A 136 0.80 0.50 10.02
CA SER A 136 -0.33 0.84 10.88
C SER A 136 -1.42 1.56 10.10
N MET A 137 -2.68 1.44 10.57
CA MET A 137 -3.77 2.26 10.02
C MET A 137 -3.47 3.75 10.17
N SER A 138 -2.78 4.14 11.25
CA SER A 138 -2.35 5.52 11.46
C SER A 138 -1.54 6.02 10.28
N GLU A 139 -0.60 5.25 9.73
CA GLU A 139 0.20 5.69 8.57
C GLU A 139 -0.66 5.95 7.34
N VAL A 140 -1.64 5.08 7.08
CA VAL A 140 -2.57 5.22 5.96
C VAL A 140 -3.44 6.48 6.12
N THR A 141 -3.88 6.81 7.34
CA THR A 141 -4.68 8.02 7.58
C THR A 141 -3.94 9.32 7.26
N ILE A 142 -2.61 9.34 7.39
CA ILE A 142 -1.77 10.52 7.09
C ILE A 142 -1.80 10.80 5.60
N VAL A 143 -1.62 9.75 4.81
CA VAL A 143 -1.56 9.81 3.36
C VAL A 143 -2.88 10.29 2.78
N ILE A 144 -3.99 9.88 3.39
CA ILE A 144 -5.34 10.22 2.93
C ILE A 144 -5.84 11.55 3.51
N GLY A 145 -5.38 11.91 4.71
CA GLY A 145 -5.90 13.05 5.47
C GLY A 145 -7.28 12.81 6.08
N CYS A 146 -7.53 11.60 6.61
CA CYS A 146 -8.81 11.23 7.25
C CYS A 146 -8.63 10.86 8.72
N GLU A 147 -9.73 10.77 9.48
CA GLU A 147 -9.68 10.32 10.87
C GLU A 147 -9.53 8.79 10.97
N LEU A 148 -8.80 8.31 11.99
CA LEU A 148 -8.60 6.88 12.23
C LEU A 148 -9.91 6.09 12.37
N HIS A 149 -10.91 6.68 13.03
CA HIS A 149 -12.22 6.07 13.17
C HIS A 149 -12.98 5.99 11.83
N GLU A 150 -12.79 6.97 10.95
CA GLU A 150 -13.41 6.97 9.63
C GLU A 150 -12.83 5.85 8.76
N LEU A 151 -11.50 5.75 8.70
CA LEU A 151 -10.80 4.70 7.98
C LEU A 151 -11.15 3.32 8.56
N GLY A 152 -11.13 3.16 9.89
CA GLY A 152 -11.48 1.90 10.55
C GLY A 152 -12.89 1.41 10.21
N ARG A 153 -13.88 2.31 10.20
CA ARG A 153 -15.26 1.96 9.76
C ARG A 153 -15.31 1.53 8.30
N MET A 154 -14.54 2.19 7.43
CA MET A 154 -14.49 1.82 6.02
C MET A 154 -13.83 0.46 5.83
N VAL A 155 -12.70 0.19 6.51
CA VAL A 155 -12.02 -1.11 6.49
C VAL A 155 -12.97 -2.24 6.90
N VAL A 156 -13.73 -2.08 7.99
CA VAL A 156 -14.71 -3.09 8.42
C VAL A 156 -15.78 -3.33 7.35
N ARG A 157 -16.25 -2.28 6.66
CA ARG A 157 -17.21 -2.43 5.55
C ARG A 157 -16.62 -3.16 4.36
N VAL A 158 -15.38 -2.82 3.97
CA VAL A 158 -14.67 -3.49 2.86
C VAL A 158 -14.47 -4.96 3.16
N ILE A 159 -13.99 -5.29 4.36
CA ILE A 159 -13.78 -6.67 4.81
C ILE A 159 -15.09 -7.45 4.81
N GLY A 160 -16.17 -6.86 5.33
CA GLY A 160 -17.48 -7.49 5.38
C GLY A 160 -18.13 -7.67 4.02
N TYR A 161 -17.95 -6.72 3.10
CA TYR A 161 -18.49 -6.81 1.73
C TYR A 161 -17.77 -7.89 0.90
N LEU A 162 -16.45 -7.98 1.03
CA LEU A 162 -15.62 -8.93 0.28
C LEU A 162 -15.42 -10.26 1.01
N GLU A 163 -16.06 -10.44 2.17
CA GLU A 163 -15.96 -11.64 3.03
C GLU A 163 -14.50 -12.06 3.29
N LEU A 164 -13.65 -11.09 3.61
CA LEU A 164 -12.22 -11.32 3.78
C LEU A 164 -11.85 -11.67 5.22
N GLU A 165 -10.86 -12.53 5.37
CA GLU A 165 -10.12 -12.70 6.63
C GLU A 165 -8.75 -12.04 6.49
N LEU A 166 -8.39 -11.19 7.45
CA LEU A 166 -7.09 -10.52 7.47
C LEU A 166 -6.16 -11.21 8.48
N PRO A 167 -4.88 -11.45 8.13
CA PRO A 167 -3.90 -11.97 9.07
C PRO A 167 -3.63 -10.94 10.16
N GLU A 168 -3.05 -11.37 11.29
CA GLU A 168 -2.70 -10.50 12.41
C GLU A 168 -1.64 -9.44 12.02
N PHE A 169 -1.53 -8.38 12.83
CA PHE A 169 -0.57 -7.31 12.59
C PHE A 169 0.82 -7.79 13.01
N ASP A 170 1.80 -7.68 12.12
CA ASP A 170 3.16 -8.10 12.43
C ASP A 170 3.87 -7.04 13.28
N ILE A 171 3.79 -7.26 14.60
CA ILE A 171 4.40 -6.38 15.59
C ILE A 171 5.94 -6.42 15.56
N VAL A 172 6.52 -7.55 15.14
CA VAL A 172 7.98 -7.75 15.10
C VAL A 172 8.57 -6.96 13.93
N LEU A 173 8.00 -7.11 12.72
CA LEU A 173 8.41 -6.33 11.56
C LEU A 173 8.19 -4.82 11.78
N SER A 174 7.11 -4.45 12.50
CA SER A 174 6.84 -3.06 12.87
C SER A 174 7.95 -2.48 13.76
N PHE A 175 8.43 -3.28 14.71
CA PHE A 175 9.56 -2.91 15.56
C PHE A 175 10.88 -2.81 14.79
N GLU A 176 11.19 -3.79 13.95
CA GLU A 176 12.40 -3.80 13.13
C GLU A 176 12.48 -2.56 12.24
N ARG A 177 11.38 -2.21 11.56
CA ARG A 177 11.31 -0.98 10.78
C ARG A 177 11.44 0.27 11.65
N ALA A 178 10.78 0.31 12.81
CA ALA A 178 10.81 1.49 13.67
C ALA A 178 12.24 1.84 14.12
N ILE A 179 13.09 0.84 14.44
CA ILE A 179 14.51 1.07 14.72
C ILE A 179 15.23 1.74 13.55
N MET A 180 14.91 1.32 12.32
CA MET A 180 15.61 1.79 11.12
C MET A 180 15.16 3.17 10.64
N VAL A 181 13.92 3.57 10.94
CA VAL A 181 13.29 4.78 10.40
C VAL A 181 13.23 5.92 11.41
N CYS A 182 13.20 5.63 12.71
CA CYS A 182 13.07 6.66 13.73
C CYS A 182 14.37 7.49 13.86
N HIS A 183 14.25 8.81 13.74
CA HIS A 183 15.39 9.74 13.81
C HIS A 183 16.08 9.71 15.17
N SER A 184 15.33 9.37 16.23
CA SER A 184 15.82 9.11 17.58
C SER A 184 16.99 8.12 17.63
N PHE A 185 17.16 7.28 16.59
CA PHE A 185 18.19 6.23 16.53
C PHE A 185 19.30 6.47 15.50
N GLU A 186 19.14 7.42 14.57
CA GLU A 186 20.06 7.64 13.44
C GLU A 186 21.51 7.95 13.88
N ASN A 187 21.66 8.73 14.95
CA ASN A 187 22.99 9.17 15.41
C ASN A 187 23.62 8.23 16.45
N VAL A 188 22.82 7.33 17.02
CA VAL A 188 23.21 6.54 18.20
C VAL A 188 23.57 5.11 17.82
N LEU A 189 22.94 4.55 16.79
CA LEU A 189 23.11 3.15 16.44
C LEU A 189 24.16 2.95 15.33
N LYS A 190 25.32 2.42 15.72
CA LYS A 190 26.33 1.92 14.77
C LYS A 190 26.15 0.42 14.56
N GLY A 191 25.98 0.00 13.30
CA GLY A 191 26.05 -1.38 12.79
C GLY A 191 25.66 -2.48 13.78
N ASP A 192 26.67 -3.04 14.47
CA ASP A 192 26.53 -4.18 15.38
C ASP A 192 25.50 -3.95 16.51
N MET A 193 25.33 -2.70 16.97
CA MET A 193 24.33 -2.36 17.99
C MET A 193 22.89 -2.51 17.47
N VAL A 194 22.64 -2.12 16.21
CA VAL A 194 21.30 -2.24 15.59
C VAL A 194 20.88 -3.71 15.56
N GLY A 195 21.78 -4.58 15.09
CA GLY A 195 21.52 -6.03 15.02
C GLY A 195 21.20 -6.61 16.39
N LYS A 196 21.98 -6.24 17.41
CA LYS A 196 21.74 -6.69 18.79
C LYS A 196 20.39 -6.22 19.33
N MET A 197 20.03 -4.96 19.12
CA MET A 197 18.74 -4.41 19.55
C MET A 197 17.57 -5.09 18.83
N ILE A 198 17.72 -5.38 17.55
CA ILE A 198 16.72 -6.11 16.76
C ILE A 198 16.48 -7.51 17.36
N GLU A 199 17.54 -8.27 17.62
CA GLU A 199 17.43 -9.62 18.20
C GLU A 199 16.77 -9.60 19.59
N GLN A 200 17.20 -8.69 20.47
CA GLN A 200 16.63 -8.54 21.82
C GLN A 200 15.15 -8.12 21.79
N GLY A 201 14.80 -7.17 20.92
CA GLY A 201 13.43 -6.71 20.78
C GLY A 201 12.52 -7.77 20.15
N ARG A 202 13.00 -8.51 19.15
CA ARG A 202 12.29 -9.66 18.56
C ARG A 202 12.00 -10.72 19.61
N PHE A 203 12.98 -11.07 20.44
CA PHE A 203 12.77 -12.00 21.55
C PHE A 203 11.70 -11.48 22.52
N LEU A 204 11.81 -10.22 22.95
CA LEU A 204 10.89 -9.63 23.92
C LEU A 204 9.46 -9.51 23.37
N LEU A 205 9.28 -9.16 22.10
CA LEU A 205 7.97 -9.11 21.45
C LEU A 205 7.33 -10.49 21.33
N ASN A 206 8.10 -11.50 20.95
CA ASN A 206 7.61 -12.88 20.94
C ASN A 206 7.19 -13.35 22.33
N CYS A 207 7.92 -12.93 23.37
CA CYS A 207 7.51 -13.17 24.76
C CYS A 207 6.24 -12.39 25.12
N ALA A 208 6.13 -11.12 24.75
CA ALA A 208 4.96 -10.28 25.01
C ALA A 208 3.68 -10.85 24.37
N VAL A 209 3.77 -11.41 23.17
CA VAL A 209 2.68 -12.14 22.51
C VAL A 209 2.29 -13.37 23.33
N LYS A 210 3.26 -14.19 23.75
CA LYS A 210 3.01 -15.38 24.58
C LYS A 210 2.44 -15.05 25.96
N TRP A 211 2.78 -13.88 26.51
CA TRP A 211 2.26 -13.37 27.78
C TRP A 211 0.93 -12.62 27.63
N PHE A 212 0.33 -12.60 26.44
CA PHE A 212 -0.93 -11.92 26.13
C PHE A 212 -0.92 -10.42 26.42
N LEU A 213 0.25 -9.78 26.40
CA LEU A 213 0.39 -8.33 26.62
C LEU A 213 -0.05 -7.50 25.41
N THR A 214 -0.12 -8.11 24.23
CA THR A 214 -0.54 -7.47 22.97
C THR A 214 -2.03 -7.69 22.66
N THR A 215 -2.68 -8.66 23.30
CA THR A 215 -4.06 -9.06 23.00
C THR A 215 -5.06 -7.96 23.36
N GLY A 216 -5.96 -7.63 22.41
CA GLY A 216 -6.97 -6.57 22.61
C GLY A 216 -6.40 -5.16 22.76
N CYS A 217 -5.10 -4.99 22.53
CA CYS A 217 -4.39 -3.72 22.67
C CYS A 217 -3.93 -3.22 21.30
N GLN A 218 -3.76 -1.91 21.17
CA GLN A 218 -3.10 -1.37 19.97
C GLN A 218 -1.63 -1.85 19.97
N PRO A 219 -1.12 -2.41 18.86
CA PRO A 219 0.22 -3.01 18.81
C PRO A 219 1.34 -1.97 18.83
N VAL A 220 1.16 -0.81 18.19
CA VAL A 220 2.21 0.22 18.04
C VAL A 220 2.69 0.78 19.40
N PRO A 221 1.83 1.07 20.40
CA PRO A 221 2.31 1.44 21.73
C PRO A 221 3.19 0.38 22.42
N VAL A 222 2.97 -0.91 22.13
CA VAL A 222 3.82 -1.99 22.66
C VAL A 222 5.18 -1.99 21.94
N VAL A 223 5.20 -1.75 20.63
CA VAL A 223 6.45 -1.55 19.86
C VAL A 223 7.28 -0.43 20.48
N VAL A 224 6.68 0.74 20.74
CA VAL A 224 7.38 1.88 21.38
C VAL A 224 7.92 1.52 22.76
N ALA A 225 7.13 0.80 23.57
CA ALA A 225 7.58 0.35 24.88
C ALA A 225 8.80 -0.59 24.80
N VAL A 226 8.80 -1.55 23.86
CA VAL A 226 9.94 -2.44 23.63
C VAL A 226 11.15 -1.69 23.09
N LEU A 227 10.95 -0.74 22.16
CA LEU A 227 12.03 0.11 21.65
C LEU A 227 12.76 0.82 22.78
N ILE A 228 12.02 1.51 23.65
CA ILE A 228 12.63 2.22 24.79
C ILE A 228 13.33 1.24 25.73
N PHE A 229 12.70 0.10 26.05
CA PHE A 229 13.31 -0.90 26.94
C PHE A 229 14.64 -1.43 26.40
N VAL A 230 14.68 -1.80 25.12
CA VAL A 230 15.89 -2.32 24.46
C VAL A 230 16.95 -1.22 24.30
N SER A 231 16.52 0.03 24.15
CA SER A 231 17.44 1.19 24.12
C SER A 231 18.14 1.35 25.46
N GLU A 232 17.38 1.39 26.55
CA GLU A 232 17.92 1.48 27.91
C GLU A 232 18.85 0.31 28.25
N LEU A 233 18.49 -0.90 27.82
CA LEU A 233 19.30 -2.12 27.99
C LEU A 233 20.69 -1.99 27.37
N ASN A 234 20.81 -1.24 26.26
CA ASN A 234 22.05 -1.03 25.54
C ASN A 234 22.71 0.32 25.84
N GLY A 235 22.22 1.06 26.84
CA GLY A 235 22.76 2.36 27.24
C GLY A 235 22.48 3.48 26.23
N VAL A 236 21.44 3.34 25.41
CA VAL A 236 20.97 4.33 24.45
C VAL A 236 19.84 5.12 25.10
N GLU A 237 20.08 6.41 25.37
CA GLU A 237 19.10 7.29 25.98
C GLU A 237 18.17 7.85 24.91
N VAL A 238 16.88 7.47 24.98
CA VAL A 238 15.85 7.89 24.03
C VAL A 238 14.60 8.29 24.79
N SER A 239 14.00 9.42 24.40
CA SER A 239 12.79 9.91 25.06
C SER A 239 11.53 9.18 24.57
N PHE A 240 10.64 8.83 25.50
CA PHE A 240 9.30 8.35 25.17
C PHE A 240 8.54 9.33 24.29
N ASP A 241 8.66 10.63 24.57
CA ASP A 241 7.90 11.68 23.91
C ASP A 241 8.32 11.85 22.45
N GLU A 242 9.60 11.65 22.14
CA GLU A 242 10.15 11.70 20.78
C GLU A 242 9.67 10.51 19.95
N VAL A 243 9.92 9.28 20.43
CA VAL A 243 9.55 8.05 19.70
C VAL A 243 8.04 7.91 19.57
N ALA A 244 7.27 8.23 20.60
CA ALA A 244 5.81 8.18 20.52
C ALA A 244 5.25 9.21 19.52
N LYS A 245 5.86 10.39 19.40
CA LYS A 245 5.48 11.39 18.42
C LYS A 245 5.82 10.95 17.00
N GLU A 246 7.02 10.39 16.78
CA GLU A 246 7.43 9.82 15.49
C GLU A 246 6.48 8.70 15.04
N MET A 247 6.12 7.79 15.96
CA MET A 247 5.20 6.68 15.73
C MET A 247 3.70 7.05 15.86
N ARG A 248 3.40 8.33 16.14
CA ARG A 248 2.04 8.91 16.29
C ARG A 248 1.13 8.15 17.24
N VAL A 249 1.65 7.82 18.41
CA VAL A 249 0.92 7.15 19.49
C VAL A 249 0.92 7.98 20.76
N GLY A 250 -0.08 7.74 21.61
CA GLY A 250 -0.19 8.45 22.89
C GLY A 250 0.90 8.02 23.87
N VAL A 251 1.71 8.98 24.34
CA VAL A 251 2.81 8.78 25.30
C VAL A 251 2.35 8.04 26.56
N PHE A 252 1.18 8.42 27.11
CA PHE A 252 0.63 7.78 28.31
C PHE A 252 0.39 6.29 28.11
N THR A 253 -0.15 5.88 26.96
CA THR A 253 -0.38 4.48 26.61
C THR A 253 0.95 3.73 26.50
N CYS A 254 1.96 4.32 25.85
CA CYS A 254 3.29 3.71 25.74
C CYS A 254 3.93 3.48 27.12
N ARG A 255 3.88 4.47 28.01
CA ARG A 255 4.40 4.35 29.39
C ARG A 255 3.68 3.26 30.18
N LYS A 256 2.36 3.13 30.01
CA LYS A 256 1.58 2.04 30.62
C LYS A 256 2.08 0.67 30.11
N ARG A 257 2.25 0.49 28.80
CA ARG A 257 2.75 -0.76 28.21
C ARG A 257 4.16 -1.10 28.64
N TYR A 258 5.02 -0.10 28.74
CA TYR A 258 6.37 -0.27 29.26
C TYR A 258 6.37 -0.78 30.71
N LYS A 259 5.49 -0.25 31.57
CA LYS A 259 5.34 -0.75 32.94
C LYS A 259 4.87 -2.21 32.97
N GLU A 260 3.86 -2.56 32.15
CA GLU A 260 3.36 -3.95 32.06
C GLU A 260 4.45 -4.93 31.61
N ILE A 261 5.31 -4.54 30.65
CA ILE A 261 6.45 -5.33 30.19
C ILE A 261 7.47 -5.54 31.33
N LYS A 262 7.79 -4.49 32.09
CA LYS A 262 8.69 -4.60 33.25
C LYS A 262 8.13 -5.55 34.30
N GLU A 263 6.86 -5.39 34.67
CA GLU A 263 6.20 -6.26 35.65
C GLU A 263 6.19 -7.73 35.19
N ALA A 264 5.97 -7.98 33.90
CA ALA A 264 6.04 -9.32 33.33
C ALA A 264 7.45 -9.90 33.40
N LEU A 265 8.47 -9.11 33.03
CA LEU A 265 9.87 -9.52 33.11
C LEU A 265 10.32 -9.79 34.54
N VAL A 266 9.88 -9.00 35.52
CA VAL A 266 10.17 -9.23 36.95
C VAL A 266 9.58 -10.57 37.41
N LYS A 267 8.34 -10.90 37.02
CA LYS A 267 7.73 -12.20 37.34
C LYS A 267 8.52 -13.37 36.74
N VAL A 268 9.00 -13.22 35.50
CA VAL A 268 9.84 -14.23 34.84
C VAL A 268 11.19 -14.36 35.56
N ALA A 269 11.81 -13.23 35.89
CA ALA A 269 13.07 -13.19 36.61
C ALA A 269 12.96 -13.91 37.96
N GLN A 270 11.91 -13.62 38.75
CA GLN A 270 11.67 -14.24 40.06
C GLN A 270 11.48 -15.77 39.99
N GLY A 271 11.17 -16.33 38.81
CA GLY A 271 11.17 -17.78 38.58
C GLY A 271 12.57 -18.40 38.45
N LEU A 272 13.62 -17.58 38.29
CA LEU A 272 15.00 -18.02 38.14
C LEU A 272 15.71 -18.14 39.50
N PRO A 273 16.71 -19.03 39.64
CA PRO A 273 17.39 -19.28 40.92
C PRO A 273 18.02 -18.04 41.59
N TRP A 274 18.38 -17.04 40.79
CA TRP A 274 19.02 -15.79 41.23
C TRP A 274 18.06 -14.59 41.27
N GLY A 275 16.79 -14.78 40.90
CA GLY A 275 15.85 -13.70 40.59
C GLY A 275 15.11 -13.07 41.76
N ASN A 276 15.29 -13.57 42.99
CA ASN A 276 14.53 -13.11 44.16
C ASN A 276 14.70 -11.62 44.48
N ASN A 277 15.82 -11.01 44.06
CA ASN A 277 16.12 -9.60 44.28
C ASN A 277 15.80 -8.70 43.07
N VAL A 278 15.18 -9.24 42.02
CA VAL A 278 14.84 -8.49 40.81
C VAL A 278 13.55 -7.69 41.03
N THR A 279 13.60 -6.40 40.70
CA THR A 279 12.53 -5.40 40.87
C THR A 279 12.39 -4.55 39.62
N ASP A 280 11.30 -3.80 39.49
CA ASP A 280 11.05 -2.90 38.34
C ASP A 280 12.17 -1.86 38.12
N GLU A 281 12.89 -1.50 39.19
CA GLU A 281 13.98 -0.52 39.15
C GLU A 281 15.30 -1.11 38.65
N ASN A 282 15.55 -2.39 38.90
CA ASN A 282 16.80 -3.06 38.53
C ASN A 282 16.66 -4.03 37.35
N ILE A 283 15.44 -4.25 36.84
CA ILE A 283 15.17 -5.21 35.78
C ILE A 283 15.99 -4.94 34.52
N VAL A 284 16.18 -3.67 34.14
CA VAL A 284 16.97 -3.30 32.95
C VAL A 284 18.42 -3.76 33.09
N LYS A 285 19.00 -3.71 34.30
CA LYS A 285 20.38 -4.17 34.55
C LYS A 285 20.50 -5.69 34.54
N ASN A 286 19.43 -6.40 34.93
CA ASN A 286 19.40 -7.86 35.01
C ASN A 286 18.86 -8.52 33.73
N ALA A 287 18.25 -7.75 32.84
CA ALA A 287 17.64 -8.21 31.59
C ALA A 287 18.60 -8.95 30.65
N PRO A 288 19.92 -8.66 30.56
CA PRO A 288 20.84 -9.47 29.74
C PRO A 288 20.95 -10.94 30.17
N GLY A 289 20.56 -11.27 31.41
CA GLY A 289 20.48 -12.65 31.89
C GLY A 289 19.16 -13.37 31.56
N ILE A 290 18.21 -12.66 30.93
CA ILE A 290 16.84 -13.10 30.64
C ILE A 290 16.58 -13.10 29.12
N ILE A 291 17.16 -12.13 28.41
CA ILE A 291 16.91 -11.78 27.00
C ILE A 291 18.15 -12.07 26.15
#